data_AF-D3HJK0-F1
#
_entry.id   AF-D3HJK0-F1
#
_cell.length_a   1.000
_cell.length_b   1.000
_cell.length_c   1.000
_cell.angle_alpha   90.00
_cell.angle_beta   90.00
_cell.angle_gamma   90.00
#
_symmetry.space_group_name_H-M   'P 1'
#
loop_
_entity.id
_entity.type
_entity.pdbx_description
1 polymer ?
#
loop_
_entity_poly.entity_id
_entity_poly.type
_entity_poly.pdbx_seq_one_letter_code
_entity_poly.pdbx_strand_id
1 'polypeptide(L)'
;MNNPMKLNKVVLLFLLVYQVPLKANDTMATLAGGVIQYTRSPDISMDYEALTLSPKNIEIIYDFTNHSSHDVTSQVAFPLPLSPITIGDTSRIYPVWDDLYHSYSYIHEVIESTKENAIQRPIPLRNRVLYPIFTDFSRTVNGEQYGYTVSVRAINNYGKDITNLLINNDIPLSSTYISGFMDESPLDKEPKLKAKLQSLGLLDKKGNPLWQLAIIYHWQQSFAAKTTTQVTHHYTPHTGEHWLEAKNPTTLADFQFVHRDEINGVPEKKQLSNYCVTEQNKKELFELYTSKKDDKETTIIHRVEELRYILSSGANWRGPIKKFKLIIKPPANAILLGCFNAPLTVSQDNSYQVTLDNFKPTRDLDFLFVHRGNP
;
A
#
# COMPACT_ATOMS: atom_id res chain seq x y z
N MET A 1 31.32 -63.34 6.35
CA MET A 1 31.71 -61.99 6.80
C MET A 1 30.96 -60.98 5.95
N ASN A 2 29.77 -60.54 6.39
CA ASN A 2 28.96 -59.52 5.71
C ASN A 2 28.70 -58.39 6.71
N ASN A 3 29.16 -57.18 6.39
CA ASN A 3 28.89 -55.97 7.16
C ASN A 3 27.90 -55.11 6.36
N PRO A 4 26.74 -54.71 6.92
CA PRO A 4 25.79 -53.86 6.20
C PRO A 4 26.14 -52.37 6.35
N MET A 5 26.04 -51.66 5.23
CA MET A 5 26.14 -50.20 5.08
C MET A 5 25.12 -49.46 5.98
N LYS A 6 25.60 -48.48 6.75
CA LYS A 6 24.76 -47.53 7.48
C LYS A 6 24.12 -46.51 6.52
N LEU A 7 22.80 -46.50 6.47
CA LEU A 7 21.99 -45.49 5.78
C LEU A 7 21.77 -44.29 6.73
N ASN A 8 22.50 -43.20 6.53
CA ASN A 8 22.27 -41.95 7.26
C ASN A 8 20.94 -41.32 6.81
N LYS A 9 19.96 -41.26 7.72
CA LYS A 9 18.72 -40.52 7.53
C LYS A 9 19.03 -39.02 7.47
N VAL A 10 19.03 -38.44 6.28
CA VAL A 10 18.93 -36.99 6.09
C VAL A 10 17.48 -36.63 6.39
N VAL A 11 17.23 -36.02 7.56
CA VAL A 11 15.94 -35.42 7.89
C VAL A 11 15.83 -34.13 7.08
N LEU A 12 15.03 -34.16 6.01
CA LEU A 12 14.66 -32.97 5.26
C LEU A 12 13.71 -32.14 6.13
N LEU A 13 14.25 -31.16 6.85
CA LEU A 13 13.46 -30.19 7.59
C LEU A 13 12.80 -29.24 6.57
N PHE A 14 11.54 -29.48 6.25
CA PHE A 14 10.72 -28.54 5.50
C PHE A 14 10.55 -27.27 6.35
N LEU A 15 11.39 -26.26 6.08
CA LEU A 15 11.16 -24.89 6.51
C LEU A 15 9.93 -24.37 5.75
N LEU A 16 8.77 -24.42 6.40
CA LEU A 16 7.58 -23.67 5.99
C LEU A 16 7.94 -22.19 6.08
N VAL A 17 8.34 -21.60 4.95
CA VAL A 17 8.41 -20.15 4.77
C VAL A 17 6.97 -19.65 4.73
N TYR A 18 6.47 -19.19 5.88
CA TYR A 18 5.23 -18.42 5.92
C TYR A 18 5.49 -17.09 5.25
N GLN A 19 5.13 -16.97 3.97
CA GLN A 19 4.95 -15.66 3.37
C GLN A 19 3.69 -15.06 3.99
N VAL A 20 3.85 -14.01 4.79
CA VAL A 20 2.72 -13.25 5.33
C VAL A 20 2.36 -12.18 4.30
N PRO A 21 1.29 -12.33 3.51
CA PRO A 21 0.82 -11.24 2.67
C PRO A 21 0.14 -10.20 3.59
N LEU A 22 0.88 -9.17 4.00
CA LEU A 22 0.30 -7.96 4.58
C LEU A 22 -0.22 -7.10 3.42
N LYS A 23 -1.53 -7.19 3.17
CA LYS A 23 -2.18 -6.76 1.93
C LYS A 23 -3.59 -6.23 2.19
N ALA A 24 -3.86 -4.96 1.87
CA ALA A 24 -5.13 -4.28 2.19
C ALA A 24 -6.35 -4.93 1.52
N ASN A 25 -7.12 -5.69 2.28
CA ASN A 25 -8.52 -6.02 2.05
C ASN A 25 -8.97 -6.81 3.29
N ASP A 26 -10.19 -6.57 3.78
CA ASP A 26 -10.64 -7.12 5.05
C ASP A 26 -10.44 -8.63 5.14
N THR A 27 -9.78 -9.05 6.21
CA THR A 27 -9.43 -10.44 6.42
C THR A 27 -9.60 -10.81 7.89
N MET A 28 -10.12 -12.00 8.14
CA MET A 28 -10.11 -12.59 9.48
C MET A 28 -8.69 -12.89 9.93
N ALA A 29 -8.41 -12.61 11.19
CA ALA A 29 -7.12 -12.89 11.77
C ALA A 29 -7.25 -13.57 13.15
N THR A 30 -6.13 -14.08 13.63
CA THR A 30 -5.94 -14.47 15.02
C THR A 30 -4.82 -13.61 15.60
N LEU A 31 -4.90 -13.36 16.91
CA LEU A 31 -3.86 -12.65 17.65
C LEU A 31 -3.12 -13.67 18.53
N ALA A 32 -1.99 -14.18 18.05
CA ALA A 32 -1.14 -15.09 18.80
C ALA A 32 0.11 -14.33 19.26
N GLY A 33 0.29 -14.16 20.58
CA GLY A 33 1.46 -13.46 21.13
C GLY A 33 1.62 -12.01 20.65
N GLY A 34 0.52 -11.31 20.31
CA GLY A 34 0.56 -9.95 19.77
C GLY A 34 0.85 -9.85 18.26
N VAL A 35 0.96 -10.98 17.56
CA VAL A 35 1.13 -11.05 16.10
C VAL A 35 -0.22 -11.34 15.43
N ILE A 36 -0.57 -10.53 14.42
CA ILE A 36 -1.77 -10.72 13.61
C ILE A 36 -1.47 -11.77 12.53
N GLN A 37 -2.19 -12.89 12.56
CA GLN A 37 -2.09 -13.95 11.58
C GLN A 37 -3.42 -14.12 10.86
N TYR A 38 -3.41 -14.03 9.53
CA TYR A 38 -4.63 -14.18 8.73
C TYR A 38 -5.14 -15.62 8.75
N THR A 39 -6.45 -15.77 8.89
CA THR A 39 -7.15 -17.04 9.03
C THR A 39 -8.43 -17.03 8.21
N ARG A 40 -8.96 -18.23 7.92
CA ARG A 40 -10.26 -18.38 7.27
C ARG A 40 -11.30 -18.79 8.29
N SER A 41 -12.49 -18.20 8.21
CA SER A 41 -13.68 -18.78 8.87
C SER A 41 -14.42 -19.71 7.92
N PRO A 42 -14.78 -20.92 8.36
CA PRO A 42 -15.72 -21.77 7.64
C PRO A 42 -17.18 -21.29 7.75
N ASP A 43 -17.49 -20.42 8.71
CA ASP A 43 -18.85 -20.01 9.07
C ASP A 43 -19.26 -18.66 8.49
N ILE A 44 -18.31 -17.77 8.20
CA ILE A 44 -18.58 -16.42 7.69
C ILE A 44 -18.25 -16.33 6.20
N SER A 45 -19.25 -16.01 5.38
CA SER A 45 -19.04 -15.67 3.96
C SER A 45 -19.12 -14.17 3.73
N MET A 46 -18.37 -13.68 2.75
CA MET A 46 -18.56 -12.35 2.18
C MET A 46 -19.54 -12.48 1.01
N ASP A 47 -20.77 -12.04 1.24
CA ASP A 47 -21.87 -12.18 0.26
C ASP A 47 -21.91 -11.00 -0.70
N TYR A 48 -21.53 -9.81 -0.22
CA TYR A 48 -21.44 -8.61 -1.04
C TYR A 48 -20.17 -7.85 -0.74
N GLU A 49 -19.56 -7.28 -1.77
CA GLU A 49 -18.55 -6.23 -1.65
C GLU A 49 -18.84 -5.16 -2.72
N ALA A 50 -19.00 -3.91 -2.31
CA ALA A 50 -19.02 -2.75 -3.19
C ALA A 50 -17.83 -1.85 -2.90
N LEU A 51 -16.90 -1.80 -3.84
CA LEU A 51 -15.71 -0.99 -3.76
C LEU A 51 -15.86 0.24 -4.64
N THR A 52 -15.89 1.42 -4.02
CA THR A 52 -15.85 2.72 -4.70
C THR A 52 -14.49 3.37 -4.51
N LEU A 53 -13.80 3.66 -5.61
CA LEU A 53 -12.44 4.19 -5.64
C LEU A 53 -12.39 5.56 -6.30
N SER A 54 -11.65 6.48 -5.69
CA SER A 54 -11.22 7.74 -6.30
C SER A 54 -9.92 8.21 -5.63
N PRO A 55 -9.14 9.10 -6.25
CA PRO A 55 -7.96 9.71 -5.62
C PRO A 55 -8.21 10.41 -4.28
N LYS A 56 -9.46 10.76 -3.98
CA LYS A 56 -9.83 11.53 -2.78
C LYS A 56 -10.65 10.75 -1.76
N ASN A 57 -11.11 9.57 -2.13
CA ASN A 57 -12.05 8.81 -1.31
C ASN A 57 -12.08 7.35 -1.74
N ILE A 58 -11.94 6.46 -0.77
CA ILE A 58 -12.29 5.05 -0.87
C ILE A 58 -13.44 4.77 0.07
N GLU A 59 -14.47 4.12 -0.46
CA GLU A 59 -15.56 3.55 0.31
C GLU A 59 -15.67 2.08 -0.04
N ILE A 60 -15.74 1.22 0.98
CA ILE A 60 -16.04 -0.19 0.79
C ILE A 60 -17.25 -0.57 1.64
N ILE A 61 -18.22 -1.24 1.02
CA ILE A 61 -19.37 -1.82 1.73
C ILE A 61 -19.28 -3.33 1.59
N TYR A 62 -19.32 -4.03 2.72
CA TYR A 62 -19.34 -5.48 2.79
C TYR A 62 -20.64 -5.96 3.42
N ASP A 63 -21.21 -7.05 2.88
CA ASP A 63 -22.22 -7.82 3.61
C ASP A 63 -21.63 -9.19 3.96
N PHE A 64 -21.45 -9.42 5.27
CA PHE A 64 -20.96 -10.68 5.81
C PHE A 64 -22.12 -11.50 6.38
N THR A 65 -22.24 -12.77 5.98
CA THR A 65 -23.30 -13.65 6.51
C THR A 65 -22.70 -14.72 7.42
N ASN A 66 -23.20 -14.82 8.66
CA ASN A 66 -22.88 -15.91 9.57
C ASN A 66 -23.80 -17.10 9.33
N HIS A 67 -23.25 -18.21 8.84
CA HIS A 67 -23.99 -19.43 8.54
C HIS A 67 -24.14 -20.37 9.72
N SER A 68 -23.49 -20.12 10.85
CA SER A 68 -23.58 -20.96 12.04
C SER A 68 -24.86 -20.70 12.83
N SER A 69 -25.15 -21.56 13.81
CA SER A 69 -26.28 -21.41 14.74
C SER A 69 -25.93 -20.63 16.00
N HIS A 70 -24.75 -20.01 16.07
CA HIS A 70 -24.27 -19.25 17.21
C HIS A 70 -23.59 -17.96 16.75
N ASP A 71 -23.43 -17.01 17.65
CA ASP A 71 -22.70 -15.79 17.33
C ASP A 71 -21.22 -16.12 17.15
N VAL A 72 -20.61 -15.54 16.12
CA VAL A 72 -19.18 -15.71 15.83
C VAL A 72 -18.50 -14.38 16.09
N THR A 73 -17.54 -14.39 17.01
CA THR A 73 -16.66 -13.24 17.24
C THR A 73 -15.28 -13.56 16.72
N SER A 74 -14.72 -12.68 15.89
CA SER A 74 -13.40 -12.84 15.31
C SER A 74 -12.60 -11.54 15.34
N GLN A 75 -11.28 -11.67 15.43
CA GLN A 75 -10.41 -10.56 15.06
C GLN A 75 -10.51 -10.34 13.54
N VAL A 76 -10.70 -9.10 13.14
CA VAL A 76 -10.60 -8.63 11.76
C VAL A 76 -9.38 -7.73 11.66
N ALA A 77 -8.67 -7.82 10.53
CA ALA A 77 -7.53 -7.01 10.21
C ALA A 77 -7.66 -6.41 8.80
N PHE A 78 -7.36 -5.13 8.70
CA PHE A 78 -7.24 -4.33 7.49
C PHE A 78 -5.79 -3.81 7.43
N PRO A 79 -4.88 -4.57 6.81
CA PRO A 79 -3.47 -4.15 6.68
C PRO A 79 -3.30 -3.11 5.59
N LEU A 80 -2.33 -2.22 5.73
CA LEU A 80 -1.93 -1.30 4.66
C LEU A 80 -0.83 -1.94 3.80
N PRO A 81 -0.61 -1.44 2.56
CA PRO A 81 0.59 -1.78 1.81
C PRO A 81 1.84 -1.49 2.65
N LEU A 82 2.88 -2.32 2.46
CA LEU A 82 4.19 -2.06 3.07
C LEU A 82 4.72 -0.70 2.59
N SER A 83 5.37 0.04 3.50
CA SER A 83 6.06 1.27 3.13
C SER A 83 7.09 1.01 2.04
N PRO A 84 7.40 1.97 1.15
CA PRO A 84 8.56 1.85 0.27
C PRO A 84 9.84 1.69 1.10
N ILE A 85 10.86 1.06 0.50
CA ILE A 85 12.17 0.88 1.13
C ILE A 85 13.02 2.16 1.00
N THR A 86 12.89 2.88 -0.13
CA THR A 86 13.63 4.12 -0.41
C THR A 86 12.72 5.21 -0.98
N ILE A 87 13.02 6.48 -0.71
CA ILE A 87 12.19 7.64 -1.11
C ILE A 87 12.17 7.85 -2.64
N GLY A 88 13.21 7.41 -3.37
CA GLY A 88 13.25 7.58 -4.82
C GLY A 88 12.27 6.69 -5.60
N ASP A 89 11.68 5.63 -5.00
CA ASP A 89 10.76 4.70 -5.70
C ASP A 89 9.45 5.42 -6.08
N THR A 90 9.29 6.66 -5.63
CA THR A 90 8.06 7.40 -5.64
C THR A 90 8.41 8.88 -5.58
N SER A 91 9.05 9.42 -6.62
CA SER A 91 9.40 10.84 -6.64
C SER A 91 8.16 11.69 -6.33
N ARG A 92 8.12 12.27 -5.11
CA ARG A 92 7.07 13.13 -4.52
C ARG A 92 5.87 12.49 -3.84
N ILE A 93 6.03 11.28 -3.34
CA ILE A 93 5.05 10.60 -2.49
C ILE A 93 5.84 10.35 -1.18
N TYR A 94 5.66 11.01 -0.04
CA TYR A 94 4.52 10.97 0.88
C TYR A 94 4.81 11.93 2.06
N PRO A 95 4.05 13.00 2.31
CA PRO A 95 4.03 13.69 3.61
C PRO A 95 3.37 12.85 4.74
N VAL A 96 3.16 11.54 4.55
CA VAL A 96 2.21 10.74 5.35
C VAL A 96 2.85 9.51 6.02
N TRP A 97 4.01 9.06 5.53
CA TRP A 97 5.00 8.37 6.38
C TRP A 97 5.87 9.39 7.15
N ASP A 98 5.62 10.69 6.92
CA ASP A 98 6.43 11.85 7.33
C ASP A 98 6.16 12.30 8.77
N ASP A 99 5.06 11.90 9.40
CA ASP A 99 4.94 12.02 10.86
C ASP A 99 6.01 11.17 11.59
N LEU A 100 6.60 10.18 10.89
CA LEU A 100 7.86 9.54 11.27
C LEU A 100 9.10 10.20 10.66
N TYR A 101 9.02 11.06 9.65
CA TYR A 101 10.13 11.95 9.25
C TYR A 101 10.41 13.03 10.30
N HIS A 102 9.46 13.34 11.18
CA HIS A 102 9.79 14.00 12.45
C HIS A 102 10.76 13.19 13.33
N SER A 103 11.02 11.90 13.07
CA SER A 103 12.17 11.21 13.68
C SER A 103 13.53 11.65 13.11
N TYR A 104 13.59 12.41 12.02
CA TYR A 104 14.79 13.17 11.64
C TYR A 104 15.13 14.22 12.71
N SER A 105 14.12 14.88 13.30
CA SER A 105 14.30 15.75 14.47
C SER A 105 14.71 14.98 15.75
N TYR A 106 14.57 13.65 15.74
CA TYR A 106 15.05 12.78 16.83
C TYR A 106 16.57 12.54 16.76
N ILE A 107 17.15 12.56 15.55
CA ILE A 107 18.60 12.50 15.34
C ILE A 107 19.21 13.90 15.52
N HIS A 108 18.51 14.93 15.05
CA HIS A 108 18.96 16.32 15.16
C HIS A 108 17.98 17.14 16.00
N GLU A 109 18.30 17.27 17.30
CA GLU A 109 17.67 18.18 18.28
C GLU A 109 17.77 19.69 17.90
N VAL A 110 18.05 20.04 16.64
CA VAL A 110 18.88 21.21 16.31
C VAL A 110 18.36 22.14 15.20
N ILE A 111 17.29 21.85 14.46
CA ILE A 111 16.88 22.76 13.37
C ILE A 111 15.67 23.59 13.80
N GLU A 112 15.99 24.82 14.24
CA GLU A 112 15.12 25.97 14.56
C GLU A 112 14.65 26.14 16.02
N SER A 113 15.64 26.45 16.87
CA SER A 113 15.52 27.48 17.91
C SER A 113 15.25 28.89 17.33
N THR A 114 14.35 29.03 16.36
CA THR A 114 13.95 30.31 15.79
C THR A 114 12.44 30.39 15.63
N LYS A 115 11.72 30.33 16.75
CA LYS A 115 10.69 31.30 17.17
C LYS A 115 10.08 30.87 18.51
N GLU A 116 9.96 31.83 19.40
CA GLU A 116 9.49 31.69 20.79
C GLU A 116 8.23 30.81 20.88
N ASN A 117 8.26 29.79 21.74
CA ASN A 117 7.20 28.81 22.12
C ASN A 117 7.38 27.33 21.74
N ALA A 118 8.61 26.82 21.58
CA ALA A 118 8.84 25.38 21.62
C ALA A 118 8.82 24.85 23.08
N ILE A 119 7.65 24.43 23.55
CA ILE A 119 7.48 23.75 24.84
C ILE A 119 8.02 22.30 24.76
N GLN A 120 9.14 22.11 25.47
CA GLN A 120 9.52 21.01 26.37
C GLN A 120 9.63 19.54 25.90
N ARG A 121 10.87 19.05 26.07
CA ARG A 121 11.37 17.71 26.46
C ARG A 121 11.22 16.55 25.45
N PRO A 122 12.26 15.70 25.31
CA PRO A 122 12.20 14.53 24.44
C PRO A 122 11.14 13.55 24.97
N ILE A 123 10.08 13.35 24.19
CA ILE A 123 9.10 12.30 24.46
C ILE A 123 9.76 10.96 24.10
N PRO A 124 9.71 9.93 24.96
CA PRO A 124 10.33 8.62 24.68
C PRO A 124 9.82 8.00 23.36
N LEU A 125 10.69 7.34 22.59
CA LEU A 125 10.34 6.65 21.32
C LEU A 125 9.12 5.74 21.43
N ARG A 126 8.97 5.08 22.59
CA ARG A 126 7.81 4.22 22.91
C ARG A 126 6.46 4.95 22.86
N ASN A 127 6.44 6.27 23.05
CA ASN A 127 5.24 7.09 23.10
C ASN A 127 5.00 7.89 21.80
N ARG A 128 5.84 7.71 20.76
CA ARG A 128 5.75 8.44 19.47
C ARG A 128 5.46 7.57 18.25
N VAL A 129 5.17 6.29 18.45
CA VAL A 129 4.51 5.48 17.42
C VAL A 129 3.02 5.81 17.51
N LEU A 130 2.30 5.94 16.38
CA LEU A 130 0.83 5.99 16.23
C LEU A 130 0.24 7.27 15.60
N TYR A 131 0.83 7.83 14.53
CA TYR A 131 0.02 8.54 13.53
C TYR A 131 -0.08 7.65 12.29
N PRO A 132 -1.15 6.87 12.16
CA PRO A 132 -1.27 5.93 11.06
C PRO A 132 -1.77 6.61 9.78
N ILE A 133 -1.45 5.97 8.67
CA ILE A 133 -1.85 6.39 7.32
C ILE A 133 -3.32 6.11 7.12
N PHE A 134 -4.08 7.15 6.76
CA PHE A 134 -5.54 7.30 6.90
C PHE A 134 -5.94 7.82 8.28
N THR A 135 -5.61 9.09 8.54
CA THR A 135 -6.09 9.81 9.74
C THR A 135 -7.61 9.88 9.82
N ASP A 136 -8.30 9.62 8.69
CA ASP A 136 -9.75 9.62 8.54
C ASP A 136 -10.34 8.21 8.33
N PHE A 137 -9.58 7.13 8.54
CA PHE A 137 -10.15 5.78 8.46
C PHE A 137 -11.29 5.65 9.44
N SER A 138 -12.45 5.28 8.92
CA SER A 138 -13.66 5.11 9.69
C SER A 138 -14.34 3.82 9.27
N ARG A 139 -15.02 3.21 10.25
CA ARG A 139 -15.86 2.05 9.99
C ARG A 139 -17.19 2.12 10.68
N THR A 140 -18.19 1.58 10.01
CA THR A 140 -19.52 1.35 10.60
C THR A 140 -19.88 -0.12 10.53
N VAL A 141 -20.70 -0.56 11.48
CA VAL A 141 -21.32 -1.89 11.51
C VAL A 141 -22.82 -1.66 11.60
N ASN A 142 -23.57 -2.10 10.60
CA ASN A 142 -25.01 -1.86 10.47
C ASN A 142 -25.38 -0.36 10.64
N GLY A 143 -24.53 0.54 10.14
CA GLY A 143 -24.72 1.99 10.20
C GLY A 143 -24.23 2.68 11.48
N GLU A 144 -23.83 1.93 12.51
CA GLU A 144 -23.28 2.49 13.75
C GLU A 144 -21.75 2.58 13.68
N GLN A 145 -21.14 3.66 14.19
CA GLN A 145 -19.70 3.90 14.14
C GLN A 145 -18.93 3.04 15.16
N TYR A 146 -17.82 2.41 14.75
CA TYR A 146 -16.94 1.64 15.65
C TYR A 146 -15.46 2.03 15.52
N GLY A 147 -14.75 2.04 16.65
CA GLY A 147 -13.30 2.36 16.70
C GLY A 147 -12.40 1.15 16.46
N TYR A 148 -11.17 1.37 16.00
CA TYR A 148 -10.17 0.33 15.68
C TYR A 148 -8.92 0.48 16.56
N THR A 149 -8.08 -0.56 16.55
CA THR A 149 -6.72 -0.51 17.07
C THR A 149 -5.73 -0.53 15.91
N VAL A 150 -4.58 0.09 16.11
CA VAL A 150 -3.50 0.14 15.13
C VAL A 150 -2.32 -0.67 15.63
N SER A 151 -1.81 -1.56 14.79
CA SER A 151 -0.55 -2.25 14.98
C SER A 151 0.47 -1.80 13.93
N VAL A 152 1.65 -1.40 14.39
CA VAL A 152 2.78 -1.03 13.52
C VAL A 152 3.89 -2.06 13.71
N ARG A 153 4.47 -2.56 12.61
CA ARG A 153 5.52 -3.59 12.61
C ARG A 153 6.60 -3.27 11.59
N ALA A 154 7.85 -3.57 11.91
CA ALA A 154 8.94 -3.54 10.94
C ALA A 154 9.17 -4.95 10.39
N ILE A 155 8.99 -5.13 9.10
CA ILE A 155 9.11 -6.41 8.40
C ILE A 155 10.33 -6.37 7.50
N ASN A 156 11.28 -7.28 7.71
CA ASN A 156 12.46 -7.35 6.83
C ASN A 156 12.11 -7.94 5.45
N ASN A 157 13.04 -7.83 4.51
CA ASN A 157 12.92 -8.37 3.14
C ASN A 157 12.69 -9.91 3.06
N TYR A 158 12.84 -10.63 4.17
CA TYR A 158 12.53 -12.06 4.30
C TYR A 158 11.16 -12.34 4.93
N GLY A 159 10.37 -11.29 5.21
CA GLY A 159 9.05 -11.40 5.84
C GLY A 159 9.08 -11.59 7.36
N LYS A 160 10.24 -11.43 8.01
CA LYS A 160 10.39 -11.56 9.46
C LYS A 160 10.08 -10.24 10.15
N ASP A 161 9.28 -10.32 11.20
CA ASP A 161 9.07 -9.21 12.14
C ASP A 161 10.35 -8.93 12.95
N ILE A 162 10.92 -7.75 12.76
CA ILE A 162 12.11 -7.25 13.43
C ILE A 162 11.80 -6.08 14.38
N THR A 163 10.52 -5.83 14.68
CA THR A 163 10.07 -4.68 15.49
C THR A 163 10.81 -4.58 16.82
N ASN A 164 10.88 -5.69 17.58
CA ASN A 164 11.58 -5.71 18.87
C ASN A 164 13.09 -5.52 18.73
N LEU A 165 13.69 -6.01 17.63
CA LEU A 165 15.11 -5.77 17.36
C LEU A 165 15.36 -4.27 17.20
N LEU A 166 14.52 -3.56 16.43
CA LEU A 166 14.66 -2.13 16.22
C LEU A 166 14.42 -1.33 17.51
N ILE A 167 13.33 -1.63 18.24
CA ILE A 167 13.00 -0.97 19.52
C ILE A 167 14.11 -1.15 20.55
N ASN A 168 14.62 -2.37 20.73
CA ASN A 168 15.69 -2.64 21.71
C ASN A 168 17.03 -2.00 21.33
N ASN A 169 17.13 -1.48 20.10
CA ASN A 169 18.31 -0.81 19.60
C ASN A 169 18.07 0.69 19.35
N ASP A 170 16.95 1.26 19.79
CA ASP A 170 16.58 2.66 19.58
C ASP A 170 16.58 3.08 18.09
N ILE A 171 16.19 2.15 17.21
CA ILE A 171 16.09 2.38 15.76
C ILE A 171 14.60 2.62 15.44
N PRO A 172 14.24 3.72 14.74
CA PRO A 172 12.87 3.93 14.29
C PRO A 172 12.37 2.80 13.37
N LEU A 173 11.08 2.48 13.46
CA LEU A 173 10.50 1.34 12.76
C LEU A 173 10.39 1.53 11.24
N SER A 174 10.12 2.76 10.78
CA SER A 174 10.13 3.04 9.34
C SER A 174 11.57 2.97 8.83
N SER A 175 11.83 2.42 7.65
CA SER A 175 13.14 2.55 6.99
C SER A 175 13.26 3.84 6.17
N THR A 176 12.14 4.50 5.87
CA THR A 176 12.10 5.64 4.93
C THR A 176 12.94 6.83 5.41
N TYR A 177 13.05 7.05 6.73
CA TYR A 177 13.87 8.12 7.30
C TYR A 177 15.37 7.95 6.99
N ILE A 178 15.82 6.72 6.69
CA ILE A 178 17.23 6.40 6.42
C ILE A 178 17.61 6.85 5.01
N SER A 179 16.67 6.80 4.08
CA SER A 179 16.93 7.09 2.68
C SER A 179 17.07 8.58 2.37
N GLY A 180 16.49 9.47 3.18
CA GLY A 180 16.58 10.93 2.98
C GLY A 180 15.71 11.48 1.85
N PHE A 181 15.41 12.78 1.91
CA PHE A 181 14.59 13.48 0.92
C PHE A 181 15.40 14.21 -0.17
N MET A 182 16.72 14.27 -0.06
CA MET A 182 17.61 14.98 -1.00
C MET A 182 18.95 14.23 -1.07
N ASP A 183 19.86 14.61 -1.97
CA ASP A 183 21.15 13.97 -2.35
C ASP A 183 22.10 13.50 -1.21
N GLU A 184 21.72 13.67 0.05
CA GLU A 184 22.41 13.21 1.24
C GLU A 184 21.49 12.29 2.05
N SER A 185 21.86 11.01 2.16
CA SER A 185 21.19 10.09 3.08
C SER A 185 21.44 10.54 4.53
N PRO A 186 20.40 10.62 5.38
CA PRO A 186 20.54 10.80 6.83
C PRO A 186 21.55 9.84 7.46
N LEU A 187 21.69 8.65 6.88
CA LEU A 187 22.64 7.65 7.33
C LEU A 187 24.10 8.03 7.06
N ASP A 188 24.38 8.85 6.05
CA ASP A 188 25.72 9.37 5.79
C ASP A 188 26.15 10.41 6.83
N LYS A 189 25.18 11.09 7.45
CA LYS A 189 25.42 11.99 8.59
C LYS A 189 25.52 11.26 9.94
N GLU A 190 25.14 9.98 9.99
CA GLU A 190 25.10 9.17 11.21
C GLU A 190 25.94 7.87 11.10
N PRO A 191 27.28 7.96 11.08
CA PRO A 191 28.15 6.81 10.86
C PRO A 191 28.04 5.73 11.94
N LYS A 192 27.69 6.10 13.18
CA LYS A 192 27.45 5.14 14.27
C LYS A 192 26.18 4.31 14.01
N LEU A 193 25.10 4.96 13.58
CA LEU A 193 23.87 4.27 13.21
C LEU A 193 24.11 3.39 11.98
N LYS A 194 24.83 3.89 10.97
CA LYS A 194 25.23 3.12 9.78
C LYS A 194 25.96 1.83 10.16
N ALA A 195 27.02 1.93 10.97
CA ALA A 195 27.78 0.77 11.44
C ALA A 195 26.92 -0.20 12.26
N LYS A 196 26.01 0.31 13.10
CA LYS A 196 25.06 -0.50 13.86
C LYS A 196 24.13 -1.28 12.94
N LEU A 197 23.49 -0.63 11.97
CA LEU A 197 22.61 -1.28 11.00
C LEU A 197 23.35 -2.34 10.16
N GLN A 198 24.59 -2.06 9.75
CA GLN A 198 25.45 -3.03 9.06
C GLN A 198 25.74 -4.25 9.93
N SER A 199 26.11 -4.05 11.20
CA SER A 199 26.40 -5.15 12.14
C SER A 199 25.17 -6.04 12.41
N LEU A 200 23.97 -5.47 12.31
CA LEU A 200 22.69 -6.17 12.46
C LEU A 200 22.21 -6.82 11.15
N GLY A 201 22.92 -6.64 10.04
CA GLY A 201 22.52 -7.15 8.72
C GLY A 201 21.25 -6.48 8.18
N LEU A 202 20.99 -5.24 8.59
CA LEU A 202 19.79 -4.49 8.20
C LEU A 202 20.01 -3.59 6.98
N LEU A 203 21.23 -3.56 6.43
CA LEU A 203 21.55 -2.89 5.17
C LEU A 203 22.06 -3.88 4.12
N ASP A 204 21.79 -3.58 2.85
CA ASP A 204 22.43 -4.26 1.73
C ASP A 204 23.88 -3.77 1.53
N LYS A 205 24.56 -4.31 0.50
CA LYS A 205 25.94 -3.93 0.16
C LYS A 205 26.08 -2.46 -0.29
N LYS A 206 25.01 -1.84 -0.76
CA LYS A 206 24.95 -0.45 -1.20
C LYS A 206 24.56 0.50 -0.05
N GLY A 207 24.19 -0.04 1.12
CA GLY A 207 23.75 0.73 2.28
C GLY A 207 22.25 1.00 2.33
N ASN A 208 21.44 0.37 1.46
CA ASN A 208 19.99 0.50 1.49
C ASN A 208 19.40 -0.32 2.65
N PRO A 209 18.35 0.18 3.31
CA PRO A 209 17.67 -0.57 4.36
C PRO A 209 16.99 -1.85 3.82
N LEU A 210 16.95 -2.89 4.64
CA LEU A 210 16.40 -4.21 4.29
C LEU A 210 15.08 -4.52 5.00
N TRP A 211 14.30 -3.49 5.34
CA TRP A 211 12.98 -3.65 5.95
C TRP A 211 11.99 -2.57 5.50
N GLN A 212 10.71 -2.85 5.74
CA GLN A 212 9.58 -1.98 5.45
C GLN A 212 8.68 -1.89 6.67
N LEU A 213 7.93 -0.80 6.78
CA LEU A 213 6.90 -0.63 7.78
C LEU A 213 5.61 -1.29 7.31
N ALA A 214 4.98 -2.06 8.19
CA ALA A 214 3.65 -2.62 8.03
C ALA A 214 2.72 -1.97 9.06
N ILE A 215 1.63 -1.36 8.60
CA ILE A 215 0.57 -0.83 9.46
C ILE A 215 -0.66 -1.70 9.29
N ILE A 216 -1.33 -2.04 10.39
CA ILE A 216 -2.51 -2.89 10.40
C ILE A 216 -3.57 -2.26 11.29
N TYR A 217 -4.73 -1.98 10.73
CA TYR A 217 -5.94 -1.69 11.51
C TYR A 217 -6.62 -2.99 11.88
N HIS A 218 -7.02 -3.12 13.13
CA HIS A 218 -7.63 -4.36 13.60
C HIS A 218 -8.62 -4.13 14.73
N TRP A 219 -9.63 -4.99 14.80
CA TRP A 219 -10.69 -4.95 15.81
C TRP A 219 -11.29 -6.34 16.01
N GLN A 220 -12.04 -6.51 17.10
CA GLN A 220 -12.94 -7.65 17.27
C GLN A 220 -14.27 -7.33 16.59
N GLN A 221 -14.76 -8.24 15.76
CA GLN A 221 -16.03 -8.15 15.06
C GLN A 221 -16.92 -9.33 15.49
N SER A 222 -18.14 -9.02 15.91
CA SER A 222 -19.17 -10.02 16.16
C SER A 222 -20.13 -10.09 14.97
N PHE A 223 -20.51 -11.30 14.60
CA PHE A 223 -21.48 -11.61 13.58
C PHE A 223 -22.59 -12.46 14.22
N ALA A 224 -23.81 -11.93 14.31
CA ALA A 224 -24.90 -12.65 14.95
C ALA A 224 -25.32 -13.89 14.15
N ALA A 225 -25.67 -14.96 14.84
CA ALA A 225 -26.07 -16.24 14.23
C ALA A 225 -27.13 -16.06 13.14
N LYS A 226 -26.94 -16.68 11.96
CA LYS A 226 -27.91 -16.68 10.86
C LYS A 226 -28.32 -15.29 10.34
N THR A 227 -27.50 -14.28 10.59
CA THR A 227 -27.75 -12.91 10.10
C THR A 227 -26.66 -12.45 9.13
N THR A 228 -27.00 -11.38 8.41
CA THR A 228 -26.05 -10.60 7.62
C THR A 228 -25.68 -9.35 8.41
N THR A 229 -24.38 -9.11 8.54
CA THR A 229 -23.79 -7.91 9.13
C THR A 229 -23.20 -7.07 8.01
N GLN A 230 -23.68 -5.83 7.87
CA GLN A 230 -23.10 -4.88 6.94
C GLN A 230 -21.95 -4.13 7.61
N VAL A 231 -20.82 -4.04 6.92
CA VAL A 231 -19.65 -3.28 7.37
C VAL A 231 -19.31 -2.27 6.29
N THR A 232 -19.12 -1.01 6.65
CA THR A 232 -18.67 0.03 5.73
C THR A 232 -17.34 0.59 6.19
N HIS A 233 -16.38 0.70 5.28
CA HIS A 233 -15.10 1.38 5.47
C HIS A 233 -15.05 2.63 4.63
N HIS A 234 -14.45 3.68 5.18
CA HIS A 234 -14.23 4.94 4.50
C HIS A 234 -12.89 5.52 4.88
N TYR A 235 -12.13 5.98 3.88
CA TYR A 235 -10.85 6.67 4.09
C TYR A 235 -10.39 7.41 2.83
N THR A 236 -9.57 8.42 3.00
CA THR A 236 -8.87 9.08 1.90
C THR A 236 -7.64 8.25 1.52
N PRO A 237 -7.53 7.72 0.28
CA PRO A 237 -6.35 6.98 -0.11
C PRO A 237 -5.16 7.92 -0.27
N HIS A 238 -3.98 7.34 -0.23
CA HIS A 238 -2.82 8.02 -0.76
C HIS A 238 -2.62 7.64 -2.22
N THR A 239 -2.42 8.63 -3.08
CA THR A 239 -2.07 8.42 -4.48
C THR A 239 -0.58 8.57 -4.71
N GLY A 240 -0.07 7.83 -5.68
CA GLY A 240 1.21 8.15 -6.25
C GLY A 240 1.12 9.37 -7.17
N GLU A 241 2.19 10.14 -7.24
CA GLU A 241 2.32 11.30 -8.11
C GLU A 241 3.48 11.07 -9.06
N HIS A 242 3.22 11.24 -10.35
CA HIS A 242 4.20 11.09 -11.41
C HIS A 242 4.05 12.23 -12.42
N TRP A 243 5.07 12.39 -13.26
CA TRP A 243 4.99 13.26 -14.43
C TRP A 243 5.15 12.41 -15.67
N LEU A 244 4.26 12.58 -16.64
CA LEU A 244 4.31 11.89 -17.92
C LEU A 244 4.61 12.93 -18.99
N GLU A 245 5.68 12.70 -19.75
CA GLU A 245 6.11 13.57 -20.83
C GLU A 245 6.08 12.86 -22.17
N ALA A 246 5.78 13.64 -23.21
CA ALA A 246 5.94 13.20 -24.60
C ALA A 246 6.08 14.41 -25.51
N LYS A 247 6.60 14.16 -26.71
CA LYS A 247 6.77 15.17 -27.76
C LYS A 247 6.13 14.67 -29.05
N ASN A 248 4.95 15.20 -29.40
CA ASN A 248 4.16 14.79 -30.57
C ASN A 248 4.13 13.26 -30.78
N PRO A 249 3.65 12.50 -29.78
CA PRO A 249 3.76 11.04 -29.79
C PRO A 249 2.95 10.42 -30.93
N THR A 250 3.49 9.38 -31.52
CA THR A 250 2.86 8.54 -32.56
C THR A 250 2.60 7.12 -32.07
N THR A 251 3.30 6.70 -31.00
CA THR A 251 3.16 5.40 -30.35
C THR A 251 3.12 5.56 -28.83
N LEU A 252 2.61 4.54 -28.12
CA LEU A 252 2.65 4.53 -26.65
C LEU A 252 4.08 4.49 -26.08
N ALA A 253 5.06 4.07 -26.87
CA ALA A 253 6.46 4.03 -26.45
C ALA A 253 7.11 5.42 -26.44
N ASP A 254 6.49 6.42 -27.08
CA ASP A 254 6.99 7.80 -27.12
C ASP A 254 6.71 8.55 -25.80
N PHE A 255 5.88 7.98 -24.93
CA PHE A 255 5.59 8.53 -23.61
C PHE A 255 6.61 8.03 -22.59
N GLN A 256 7.12 8.97 -21.79
CA GLN A 256 8.10 8.69 -20.75
C GLN A 256 7.61 9.23 -19.42
N PHE A 257 7.76 8.44 -18.36
CA PHE A 257 7.62 8.97 -17.02
C PHE A 257 8.90 9.74 -16.68
N VAL A 258 8.77 10.98 -16.23
CA VAL A 258 9.91 11.82 -15.87
C VAL A 258 10.56 11.21 -14.63
N HIS A 259 11.74 10.63 -14.81
CA HIS A 259 12.55 10.16 -13.70
C HIS A 259 13.42 11.32 -13.23
N ARG A 260 13.11 11.87 -12.06
CA ARG A 260 13.96 12.93 -11.48
C ARG A 260 15.20 12.35 -10.80
N ASP A 261 15.11 11.13 -10.29
CA ASP A 261 16.20 10.46 -9.56
C ASP A 261 16.37 9.02 -10.08
N GLU A 262 17.52 8.72 -10.67
CA GLU A 262 17.93 7.33 -10.95
C GLU A 262 18.30 6.64 -9.63
N ILE A 263 17.41 5.84 -9.05
CA ILE A 263 17.78 5.08 -7.86
C ILE A 263 18.70 3.92 -8.24
N ASN A 264 19.87 3.83 -7.61
CA ASN A 264 20.70 2.63 -7.55
C ASN A 264 21.14 2.03 -8.90
N GLY A 265 21.02 2.78 -10.01
CA GLY A 265 21.26 2.30 -11.37
C GLY A 265 20.22 1.29 -11.87
N VAL A 266 19.05 1.20 -11.21
CA VAL A 266 17.91 0.39 -11.66
C VAL A 266 16.78 1.36 -12.00
N PRO A 267 16.58 1.69 -13.28
CA PRO A 267 15.43 2.48 -13.68
C PRO A 267 14.18 1.67 -13.32
N GLU A 268 13.29 2.21 -12.48
CA GLU A 268 11.91 1.73 -12.48
C GLU A 268 11.36 2.09 -13.86
N LYS A 269 11.39 1.14 -14.81
CA LYS A 269 10.86 1.35 -16.16
C LYS A 269 9.33 1.32 -16.10
N LYS A 270 8.73 2.28 -15.39
CA LYS A 270 7.30 2.53 -15.47
C LYS A 270 7.00 2.99 -16.89
N GLN A 271 6.08 2.30 -17.53
CA GLN A 271 5.67 2.55 -18.91
C GLN A 271 4.15 2.42 -18.99
N LEU A 272 3.54 3.12 -19.95
CA LEU A 272 2.10 3.00 -20.20
C LEU A 272 1.69 1.56 -20.56
N SER A 273 2.60 0.74 -21.08
CA SER A 273 2.40 -0.68 -21.38
C SER A 273 2.14 -1.55 -20.13
N ASN A 274 2.49 -1.07 -18.93
CA ASN A 274 2.16 -1.74 -17.67
C ASN A 274 0.66 -1.63 -17.34
N TYR A 275 -0.06 -0.74 -18.03
CA TYR A 275 -1.48 -0.47 -17.83
C TYR A 275 -2.27 -0.86 -19.07
N CYS A 276 -3.55 -1.15 -18.88
CA CYS A 276 -4.46 -1.37 -19.98
C CYS A 276 -4.88 -0.01 -20.55
N VAL A 277 -4.50 0.23 -21.81
CA VAL A 277 -4.79 1.47 -22.55
C VAL A 277 -5.71 1.13 -23.72
N THR A 278 -6.97 1.58 -23.64
CA THR A 278 -7.94 1.38 -24.72
C THR A 278 -7.62 2.26 -25.93
N GLU A 279 -8.18 1.96 -27.11
CA GLU A 279 -8.03 2.84 -28.28
C GLU A 279 -8.55 4.26 -28.04
N GLN A 280 -9.62 4.39 -27.24
CA GLN A 280 -10.12 5.70 -26.82
C GLN A 280 -9.10 6.43 -25.93
N ASN A 281 -8.48 5.75 -24.96
CA ASN A 281 -7.43 6.34 -24.15
C ASN A 281 -6.23 6.76 -25.00
N LYS A 282 -5.82 5.94 -25.98
CA LYS A 282 -4.71 6.28 -26.90
C LYS A 282 -5.02 7.56 -27.65
N LYS A 283 -6.22 7.68 -28.22
CA LYS A 283 -6.66 8.88 -28.93
C LYS A 283 -6.59 10.12 -28.04
N GLU A 284 -7.15 10.03 -26.83
CA GLU A 284 -7.14 11.15 -25.88
C GLU A 284 -5.73 11.54 -25.43
N LEU A 285 -4.85 10.57 -25.17
CA LEU A 285 -3.46 10.83 -24.83
C LEU A 285 -2.71 11.50 -25.99
N PHE A 286 -2.88 11.03 -27.22
CA PHE A 286 -2.17 11.57 -28.36
C PHE A 286 -2.65 13.01 -28.65
N GLU A 287 -3.96 13.26 -28.58
CA GLU A 287 -4.52 14.59 -28.70
C GLU A 287 -4.01 15.55 -27.60
N LEU A 288 -3.87 15.06 -26.36
CA LEU A 288 -3.38 15.84 -25.23
C LEU A 288 -1.90 16.26 -25.39
N TYR A 289 -1.07 15.39 -25.98
CA TYR A 289 0.37 15.61 -26.16
C TYR A 289 0.78 16.03 -27.58
N THR A 290 -0.19 16.43 -28.42
CA THR A 290 0.09 17.02 -29.74
C THR A 290 0.16 18.54 -29.62
N SER A 291 1.31 19.14 -29.98
CA SER A 291 1.47 20.60 -29.98
C SER A 291 0.55 21.25 -31.01
N LYS A 292 -0.30 22.19 -30.57
CA LYS A 292 -1.13 23.04 -31.46
C LYS A 292 -0.39 24.28 -31.97
N LYS A 293 0.86 24.51 -31.54
CA LYS A 293 1.70 25.63 -31.97
C LYS A 293 2.67 25.15 -33.06
N ASP A 294 3.19 26.09 -33.87
CA ASP A 294 4.23 25.80 -34.88
C ASP A 294 5.53 25.23 -34.30
N ASP A 295 5.72 25.33 -32.98
CA ASP A 295 6.81 24.68 -32.28
C ASP A 295 6.47 23.21 -31.95
N LYS A 296 6.83 22.33 -32.88
CA LYS A 296 6.77 20.87 -32.71
C LYS A 296 7.90 20.33 -31.82
N GLU A 297 8.83 21.17 -31.37
CA GLU A 297 9.95 20.77 -30.54
C GLU A 297 9.64 20.77 -29.05
N THR A 298 8.56 21.44 -28.63
CA THR A 298 8.15 21.52 -27.23
C THR A 298 7.75 20.15 -26.67
N THR A 299 8.38 19.76 -25.55
CA THR A 299 7.97 18.60 -24.74
C THR A 299 6.78 19.00 -23.86
N ILE A 300 5.70 18.21 -23.91
CA ILE A 300 4.52 18.42 -23.09
C ILE A 300 4.63 17.50 -21.87
N ILE A 301 4.32 18.02 -20.68
CA ILE A 301 4.39 17.30 -19.41
C ILE A 301 3.05 17.45 -18.70
N HIS A 302 2.44 16.33 -18.30
CA HIS A 302 1.25 16.32 -17.44
C HIS A 302 1.51 15.58 -16.14
N ARG A 303 0.79 16.02 -15.10
CA ARG A 303 0.71 15.32 -13.83
C ARG A 303 -0.09 14.03 -13.98
N VAL A 304 0.38 12.98 -13.34
CA VAL A 304 -0.27 11.66 -13.29
C VAL A 304 -0.44 11.23 -11.85
N GLU A 305 -1.69 11.00 -11.45
CA GLU A 305 -2.00 10.38 -10.16
C GLU A 305 -2.13 8.86 -10.33
N GLU A 306 -1.52 8.07 -9.46
CA GLU A 306 -1.61 6.61 -9.43
C GLU A 306 -2.39 6.17 -8.19
N LEU A 307 -3.41 5.34 -8.37
CA LEU A 307 -4.17 4.74 -7.27
C LEU A 307 -4.05 3.23 -7.35
N ARG A 308 -3.43 2.65 -6.31
CA ARG A 308 -3.35 1.21 -6.13
C ARG A 308 -4.30 0.77 -5.03
N TYR A 309 -5.05 -0.29 -5.30
CA TYR A 309 -5.93 -0.92 -4.32
C TYR A 309 -5.66 -2.42 -4.30
N ILE A 310 -5.37 -2.96 -3.12
CA ILE A 310 -5.14 -4.39 -2.99
C ILE A 310 -6.51 -5.06 -2.96
N LEU A 311 -6.74 -6.01 -3.86
CA LEU A 311 -8.03 -6.71 -3.96
C LEU A 311 -7.86 -8.21 -3.67
N SER A 312 -6.67 -8.74 -3.97
CA SER A 312 -6.35 -10.17 -3.92
C SER A 312 -6.45 -10.82 -2.54
N SER A 313 -6.39 -10.05 -1.45
CA SER A 313 -6.49 -10.58 -0.07
C SER A 313 -7.92 -10.82 0.41
N GLY A 314 -8.95 -10.43 -0.34
CA GLY A 314 -10.36 -10.75 -0.02
C GLY A 314 -10.69 -12.25 -0.04
N ALA A 315 -9.74 -13.12 -0.40
CA ALA A 315 -9.92 -14.58 -0.53
C ALA A 315 -9.80 -15.37 0.80
N ASN A 316 -10.00 -14.71 1.95
CA ASN A 316 -9.89 -15.33 3.27
C ASN A 316 -11.23 -15.64 3.95
N TRP A 317 -12.34 -15.37 3.26
CA TRP A 317 -13.69 -15.69 3.73
C TRP A 317 -14.18 -17.03 3.16
N ARG A 318 -15.33 -17.52 3.63
CA ARG A 318 -15.94 -18.75 3.12
C ARG A 318 -16.37 -18.58 1.66
N GLY A 319 -15.56 -19.09 0.74
CA GLY A 319 -15.87 -19.13 -0.69
C GLY A 319 -15.53 -17.82 -1.43
N PRO A 320 -15.93 -17.69 -2.71
CA PRO A 320 -15.80 -16.44 -3.45
C PRO A 320 -16.76 -15.38 -2.91
N ILE A 321 -16.52 -14.12 -3.28
CA ILE A 321 -17.45 -13.02 -3.03
C ILE A 321 -18.67 -13.26 -3.91
N LYS A 322 -19.84 -13.51 -3.30
CA LYS A 322 -21.02 -13.91 -4.10
C LYS A 322 -21.41 -12.83 -5.10
N LYS A 323 -21.31 -11.56 -4.72
CA LYS A 323 -21.52 -10.42 -5.61
C LYS A 323 -20.53 -9.30 -5.33
N PHE A 324 -19.73 -8.94 -6.32
CA PHE A 324 -18.73 -7.87 -6.25
C PHE A 324 -19.13 -6.73 -7.17
N LYS A 325 -19.11 -5.49 -6.68
CA LYS A 325 -19.30 -4.28 -7.46
C LYS A 325 -18.06 -3.41 -7.35
N LEU A 326 -17.50 -3.01 -8.48
CA LEU A 326 -16.43 -2.02 -8.55
C LEU A 326 -16.98 -0.75 -9.19
N ILE A 327 -16.68 0.39 -8.57
CA ILE A 327 -16.97 1.74 -9.08
C ILE A 327 -15.67 2.54 -9.00
N ILE A 328 -15.22 3.09 -10.13
CA ILE A 328 -14.03 3.94 -10.22
C ILE A 328 -14.50 5.33 -10.63
N LYS A 329 -14.23 6.32 -9.79
CA LYS A 329 -14.58 7.72 -10.01
C LYS A 329 -13.31 8.50 -10.35
N PRO A 330 -12.98 8.68 -11.64
CA PRO A 330 -11.82 9.47 -12.03
C PRO A 330 -12.03 10.95 -11.66
N PRO A 331 -10.94 11.72 -11.46
CA PRO A 331 -11.03 13.18 -11.43
C PRO A 331 -11.70 13.72 -12.71
N ALA A 332 -12.52 14.75 -12.57
CA ALA A 332 -13.35 15.28 -13.67
C ALA A 332 -12.55 15.65 -14.95
N ASN A 333 -11.25 15.97 -14.81
CA ASN A 333 -10.38 16.34 -15.91
C ASN A 333 -9.17 15.40 -16.07
N ALA A 334 -9.37 14.09 -15.88
CA ALA A 334 -8.32 13.10 -16.08
C ALA A 334 -8.70 11.99 -17.08
N ILE A 335 -7.70 11.40 -17.73
CA ILE A 335 -7.81 10.17 -18.52
C ILE A 335 -7.52 9.01 -17.59
N LEU A 336 -8.47 8.09 -17.43
CA LEU A 336 -8.28 6.85 -16.66
C LEU A 336 -7.59 5.78 -17.52
N LEU A 337 -6.47 5.26 -17.03
CA LEU A 337 -5.79 4.08 -17.56
C LEU A 337 -5.76 3.01 -16.47
N GLY A 338 -5.93 1.74 -16.82
CA GLY A 338 -5.78 0.66 -15.83
C GLY A 338 -6.45 -0.62 -16.24
N CYS A 339 -5.96 -1.72 -15.67
CA CYS A 339 -6.41 -3.06 -16.01
C CYS A 339 -7.51 -3.53 -15.07
N PHE A 340 -8.64 -3.94 -15.66
CA PHE A 340 -9.61 -4.78 -14.97
C PHE A 340 -10.01 -5.93 -15.90
N ASN A 341 -10.00 -7.17 -15.39
CA ASN A 341 -10.28 -8.37 -16.17
C ASN A 341 -11.79 -8.60 -16.38
N ALA A 342 -12.53 -7.51 -16.59
CA ALA A 342 -13.92 -7.49 -16.99
C ALA A 342 -14.22 -6.14 -17.66
N PRO A 343 -15.16 -6.10 -18.63
CA PRO A 343 -15.53 -4.84 -19.27
C PRO A 343 -16.13 -3.86 -18.24
N LEU A 344 -15.61 -2.64 -18.22
CA LEU A 344 -16.17 -1.54 -17.45
C LEU A 344 -17.22 -0.81 -18.28
N THR A 345 -18.34 -0.48 -17.66
CA THR A 345 -19.36 0.41 -18.24
C THR A 345 -19.19 1.82 -17.67
N VAL A 346 -19.43 2.84 -18.48
CA VAL A 346 -19.37 4.24 -18.03
C VAL A 346 -20.77 4.72 -17.67
N SER A 347 -20.96 5.23 -16.46
CA SER A 347 -22.22 5.83 -15.99
C SER A 347 -22.35 7.29 -16.40
N GLN A 348 -23.52 7.88 -16.15
CA GLN A 348 -23.82 9.28 -16.50
C GLN A 348 -22.93 10.31 -15.80
N ASP A 349 -22.38 9.96 -14.63
CA ASP A 349 -21.45 10.79 -13.86
C ASP A 349 -19.97 10.53 -14.22
N ASN A 350 -19.71 9.88 -15.37
CA ASN A 350 -18.39 9.46 -15.84
C ASN A 350 -17.64 8.49 -14.90
N SER A 351 -18.36 7.79 -14.01
CA SER A 351 -17.77 6.68 -13.26
C SER A 351 -17.67 5.42 -14.11
N TYR A 352 -16.64 4.61 -13.90
CA TYR A 352 -16.48 3.30 -14.53
C TYR A 352 -16.95 2.24 -13.55
N GLN A 353 -17.83 1.35 -13.98
CA GLN A 353 -18.45 0.37 -13.09
C GLN A 353 -18.60 -1.01 -13.72
N VAL A 354 -18.58 -2.02 -12.85
CA VAL A 354 -18.79 -3.42 -13.20
C VAL A 354 -19.34 -4.16 -11.99
N THR A 355 -20.17 -5.16 -12.25
CA THR A 355 -20.67 -6.10 -11.23
C THR A 355 -20.37 -7.52 -11.68
N LEU A 356 -19.82 -8.32 -10.78
CA LEU A 356 -19.39 -9.69 -11.01
C LEU A 356 -20.03 -10.60 -9.97
N ASP A 357 -20.54 -11.75 -10.39
CA ASP A 357 -21.04 -12.78 -9.49
C ASP A 357 -19.96 -13.84 -9.22
N ASN A 358 -19.96 -14.40 -8.01
CA ASN A 358 -18.99 -15.40 -7.54
C ASN A 358 -17.53 -15.00 -7.81
N PHE A 359 -17.23 -13.73 -7.57
CA PHE A 359 -15.94 -13.14 -7.88
C PHE A 359 -14.86 -13.63 -6.90
N LYS A 360 -13.76 -14.12 -7.47
CA LYS A 360 -12.55 -14.44 -6.72
C LYS A 360 -11.44 -13.49 -7.16
N PRO A 361 -11.04 -12.53 -6.33
CA PRO A 361 -10.00 -11.59 -6.72
C PRO A 361 -8.66 -12.31 -6.86
N THR A 362 -8.02 -12.15 -8.01
CA THR A 362 -6.73 -12.79 -8.34
C THR A 362 -5.60 -11.79 -8.58
N ARG A 363 -5.93 -10.50 -8.65
CA ARG A 363 -4.99 -9.40 -8.82
C ARG A 363 -5.46 -8.18 -8.07
N ASP A 364 -4.50 -7.35 -7.72
CA ASP A 364 -4.74 -6.02 -7.18
C ASP A 364 -5.11 -5.06 -8.32
N LEU A 365 -5.66 -3.90 -7.97
CA LEU A 365 -6.06 -2.86 -8.88
C LEU A 365 -4.98 -1.79 -8.95
N ASP A 366 -4.68 -1.33 -10.16
CA ASP A 366 -3.73 -0.26 -10.41
C ASP A 366 -4.28 0.66 -11.51
N PHE A 367 -4.50 1.92 -11.15
CA PHE A 367 -5.11 2.94 -12.00
C PHE A 367 -4.20 4.16 -12.10
N LEU A 368 -4.05 4.69 -13.31
CA LEU A 368 -3.47 6.00 -13.56
C LEU A 368 -4.55 6.99 -13.98
N PHE A 369 -4.43 8.21 -13.47
CA PHE A 369 -5.22 9.35 -13.85
C PHE A 369 -4.28 10.40 -14.46
N VAL A 370 -4.26 10.49 -15.78
CA VAL A 370 -3.47 11.51 -16.50
C VAL A 370 -4.28 12.79 -16.57
N HIS A 371 -3.87 13.83 -15.84
CA HIS A 371 -4.62 15.08 -15.73
C HIS A 371 -4.45 15.92 -17.00
N ARG A 372 -5.55 16.42 -17.57
CA ARG A 372 -5.52 17.25 -18.78
C ARG A 372 -5.13 18.72 -18.50
N GLY A 373 -5.04 19.12 -17.23
CA GLY A 373 -4.49 20.41 -16.84
C GLY A 373 -2.96 20.42 -16.89
N ASN A 374 -2.37 21.59 -17.16
CA ASN A 374 -0.93 21.78 -16.92
C ASN A 374 -0.64 21.72 -15.39
N PRO A 375 0.59 21.30 -15.02
CA PRO A 375 1.08 21.23 -13.64
C PRO A 375 0.64 22.38 -12.72
#